data_AF-A0A6N7PWI4-F1
#
_entry.id   AF-A0A6N7PWI4-F1
#
_cell.length_a   1.000
_cell.length_b   1.000
_cell.length_c   1.000
_cell.angle_alpha   90.00
_cell.angle_beta   90.00
_cell.angle_gamma   90.00
#
_symmetry.space_group_name_H-M   'P 1'
#
loop_
_entity.id
_entity.type
_entity.pdbx_description
1 polymer ?
#
loop_
_entity_poly.entity_id
_entity_poly.type
_entity_poly.pdbx_seq_one_letter_code
_entity_poly.pdbx_strand_id
1 'polypeptide(L)'
;MERDELAFAKANGKLLVESVKSSRTFAEATRDFRKLEAEFVERAGEDEFLLLEMRRRIAEHILMLAHHKRPPFEVFREAWNDLVRLGFSGIDRECSMSWFYADGCAYDERPDEGLVVLDPLLDKLERLLEDTRGTGTEFPPHFYENELEQLGNLRAVLEAQKRGEVVPWQETRRGDEAQQGTPPTPEEEQEGALWDEFVRARRAVYNTFAKSKDRSFADVAADYRRVEAEFTARAGEGKVFEVCLFAMRAATAESIFMAADTLGAPFAAWREGWDALVRSGFISDGEGWVHRGMYVQTCLVNNEPEAGLAVVEPWIAEIERKLQAPKKPLQPPGPTRVELKRQLEELHALRDKLMAKRAGAKEAEDGHKGG
;
A
#
# COMPACT_ATOMS: atom_id res chain seq x y z
N MET A 1 16.22 23.20 -6.56
CA MET A 1 15.52 22.97 -5.29
C MET A 1 16.27 23.75 -4.23
N GLU A 2 15.67 24.84 -3.79
CA GLU A 2 16.28 25.73 -2.80
C GLU A 2 16.42 25.00 -1.46
N ARG A 3 17.38 25.43 -0.64
CA ARG A 3 17.73 24.79 0.64
C ARG A 3 16.50 24.65 1.56
N ASP A 4 15.57 25.60 1.50
CA ASP A 4 14.38 25.65 2.35
C ASP A 4 13.24 24.76 1.84
N GLU A 5 13.08 24.57 0.53
CA GLU A 5 12.14 23.57 -0.03
C GLU A 5 12.51 22.15 0.43
N LEU A 6 13.79 21.82 0.40
CA LEU A 6 14.29 20.52 0.86
C LEU A 6 14.13 20.36 2.38
N ALA A 7 14.35 21.44 3.15
CA ALA A 7 14.14 21.42 4.59
C ALA A 7 12.66 21.23 4.94
N PHE A 8 11.75 21.92 4.24
CA PHE A 8 10.32 21.75 4.38
C PHE A 8 9.90 20.32 4.05
N ALA A 9 10.29 19.79 2.88
CA ALA A 9 9.94 18.43 2.47
C ALA A 9 10.38 17.38 3.49
N LYS A 10 11.60 17.51 4.05
CA LYS A 10 12.11 16.60 5.10
C LYS A 10 11.33 16.71 6.40
N ALA A 11 11.06 17.93 6.87
CA ALA A 11 10.32 18.17 8.11
C ALA A 11 8.88 17.67 7.98
N ASN A 12 8.23 17.98 6.86
CA ASN A 12 6.87 17.58 6.54
C ASN A 12 6.73 16.06 6.45
N GLY A 13 7.63 15.38 5.72
CA GLY A 13 7.62 13.92 5.60
C GLY A 13 7.87 13.23 6.96
N LYS A 14 8.80 13.74 7.78
CA LYS A 14 9.02 13.22 9.14
C LYS A 14 7.78 13.39 10.01
N LEU A 15 7.12 14.54 9.93
CA LEU A 15 5.93 14.83 10.72
C LEU A 15 4.75 13.94 10.33
N LEU A 16 4.57 13.66 9.03
CA LEU A 16 3.56 12.72 8.56
C LEU A 16 3.74 11.33 9.19
N VAL A 17 4.96 10.77 9.14
CA VAL A 17 5.27 9.46 9.73
C VAL A 17 4.98 9.41 11.23
N GLU A 18 5.26 10.50 11.94
CA GLU A 18 4.96 10.59 13.37
C GLU A 18 3.45 10.74 13.63
N SER A 19 2.72 11.43 12.76
CA SER A 19 1.30 11.76 12.94
C SER A 19 0.35 10.59 12.68
N VAL A 20 0.74 9.64 11.81
CA VAL A 20 -0.06 8.43 11.55
C VAL A 20 -0.03 7.42 12.71
N LYS A 21 0.89 7.56 13.67
CA LYS A 21 0.96 6.65 14.84
C LYS A 21 -0.35 6.64 15.62
N SER A 22 -0.85 5.46 15.99
CA SER A 22 -2.12 5.28 16.72
C SER A 22 -2.20 6.09 18.02
N SER A 23 -1.07 6.27 18.71
CA SER A 23 -0.96 7.04 19.96
C SER A 23 -1.19 8.55 19.80
N ARG A 24 -1.23 9.07 18.58
CA ARG A 24 -1.42 10.49 18.28
C ARG A 24 -2.88 10.75 17.89
N THR A 25 -3.47 11.77 18.48
CA THR A 25 -4.80 12.24 18.10
C THR A 25 -4.74 13.11 16.83
N PHE A 26 -5.86 13.21 16.11
CA PHE A 26 -5.99 14.12 14.97
C PHE A 26 -5.65 15.58 15.36
N ALA A 27 -6.18 16.06 16.50
CA ALA A 27 -5.98 17.44 16.94
C ALA A 27 -4.50 17.77 17.24
N GLU A 28 -3.76 16.84 17.83
CA GLU A 28 -2.31 17.01 18.05
C GLU A 28 -1.54 17.06 16.73
N ALA A 29 -1.84 16.14 15.81
CA ALA A 29 -1.19 16.10 14.51
C ALA A 29 -1.45 17.39 13.70
N THR A 30 -2.71 17.83 13.60
CA THR A 30 -3.06 19.07 12.90
C THR A 30 -2.36 20.28 13.51
N ARG A 31 -2.24 20.36 14.84
CA ARG A 31 -1.49 21.45 15.50
C ARG A 31 -0.03 21.48 15.08
N ASP A 32 0.63 20.32 15.03
CA ASP A 32 2.03 20.24 14.62
C ASP A 32 2.21 20.65 13.14
N PHE A 33 1.28 20.25 12.26
CA PHE A 33 1.29 20.65 10.85
C PHE A 33 1.07 22.16 10.68
N ARG A 34 0.14 22.77 11.42
CA ARG A 34 -0.07 24.23 11.39
C ARG A 34 1.11 25.00 11.97
N LYS A 35 1.81 24.44 12.96
CA LYS A 35 3.06 25.03 13.47
C LYS A 35 4.16 24.99 12.41
N LEU A 36 4.29 23.85 11.71
CA LEU A 36 5.25 23.70 10.61
C LEU A 36 4.96 24.69 9.48
N GLU A 37 3.69 24.84 9.10
CA GLU A 37 3.22 25.82 8.12
C GLU A 37 3.68 27.23 8.50
N ALA A 38 3.38 27.68 9.72
CA ALA A 38 3.77 29.00 10.20
C ALA A 38 5.30 29.21 10.15
N GLU A 39 6.09 28.22 10.59
CA GLU A 39 7.56 28.29 10.60
C GLU A 39 8.15 28.44 9.18
N PHE A 40 7.58 27.77 8.18
CA PHE A 40 8.09 27.81 6.81
C PHE A 40 7.51 28.95 5.97
N VAL A 41 6.26 29.37 6.24
CA VAL A 41 5.67 30.58 5.65
C VAL A 41 6.45 31.83 6.03
N GLU A 42 6.91 31.94 7.29
CA GLU A 42 7.74 33.06 7.73
C GLU A 42 9.10 33.11 7.00
N ARG A 43 9.64 31.96 6.59
CA ARG A 43 10.94 31.85 5.91
C ARG A 43 10.88 32.03 4.40
N ALA A 44 9.76 31.70 3.78
CA ALA A 44 9.59 31.76 2.33
C ALA A 44 9.58 33.19 1.75
N GLY A 45 9.51 34.22 2.61
CA GLY A 45 9.55 35.63 2.19
C GLY A 45 8.32 36.00 1.36
N GLU A 46 8.53 36.60 0.19
CA GLU A 46 7.47 37.11 -0.70
C GLU A 46 7.19 36.19 -1.91
N ASP A 47 7.74 34.98 -1.95
CA ASP A 47 7.44 34.03 -3.03
C ASP A 47 6.02 33.46 -2.86
N GLU A 48 5.05 34.09 -3.52
CA GLU A 48 3.64 33.72 -3.47
C GLU A 48 3.37 32.28 -3.94
N PHE A 49 4.15 31.78 -4.91
CA PHE A 49 3.99 30.43 -5.42
C PHE A 49 4.45 29.42 -4.38
N LEU A 50 5.64 29.61 -3.81
CA LEU A 50 6.19 28.75 -2.77
C LEU A 50 5.29 28.74 -1.52
N LEU A 51 4.80 29.91 -1.12
CA LEU A 51 3.85 30.05 -0.01
C LEU A 51 2.57 29.25 -0.25
N LEU A 52 1.97 29.38 -1.44
CA LEU A 52 0.75 28.65 -1.79
C LEU A 52 0.98 27.14 -1.81
N GLU A 53 2.09 26.68 -2.40
CA GLU A 53 2.43 25.26 -2.48
C GLU A 53 2.70 24.64 -1.10
N MET A 54 3.37 25.36 -0.20
CA MET A 54 3.53 24.91 1.19
C MET A 54 2.19 24.74 1.90
N ARG A 55 1.28 25.72 1.76
CA ARG A 55 -0.05 25.66 2.37
C ARG A 55 -0.87 24.50 1.81
N ARG A 56 -0.83 24.28 0.49
CA ARG A 56 -1.50 23.15 -0.17
C ARG A 56 -1.01 21.82 0.40
N ARG A 57 0.30 21.61 0.44
CA ARG A 57 0.88 20.38 1.00
C ARG A 57 0.45 20.16 2.44
N ILE A 58 0.46 21.18 3.29
CA ILE A 58 -0.01 21.05 4.66
C ILE A 58 -1.49 20.67 4.71
N ALA A 59 -2.35 21.31 3.91
CA ALA A 59 -3.77 21.00 3.83
C ALA A 59 -4.04 19.56 3.32
N GLU A 60 -3.30 19.10 2.31
CA GLU A 60 -3.34 17.70 1.82
C GLU A 60 -3.03 16.71 2.94
N HIS A 61 -1.95 16.93 3.71
CA HIS A 61 -1.59 16.05 4.82
C HIS A 61 -2.64 16.06 5.94
N ILE A 62 -3.23 17.22 6.24
CA ILE A 62 -4.32 17.31 7.23
C ILE A 62 -5.56 16.53 6.75
N LEU A 63 -5.92 16.62 5.48
CA LEU A 63 -7.03 15.84 4.91
C LEU A 63 -6.75 14.33 4.97
N MET A 64 -5.55 13.90 4.57
CA MET A 64 -5.12 12.50 4.69
C MET A 64 -5.17 12.00 6.14
N LEU A 65 -4.76 12.84 7.10
CA LEU A 65 -4.84 12.50 8.51
C LEU A 65 -6.29 12.43 8.99
N ALA A 66 -7.17 13.29 8.52
CA ALA A 66 -8.57 13.24 8.88
C ALA A 66 -9.22 11.97 8.31
N HIS A 67 -8.88 11.58 7.08
CA HIS A 67 -9.27 10.28 6.53
C HIS A 67 -8.78 9.11 7.39
N HIS A 68 -7.52 9.12 7.81
CA HIS A 68 -6.95 8.02 8.60
C HIS A 68 -7.44 7.97 10.06
N LYS A 69 -7.59 9.14 10.71
CA LYS A 69 -7.95 9.27 12.14
C LYS A 69 -9.45 9.33 12.39
N ARG A 70 -10.26 9.40 11.32
CA ARG A 70 -11.73 9.40 11.35
C ARG A 70 -12.33 10.35 12.43
N PRO A 71 -11.91 11.64 12.50
CA PRO A 71 -12.53 12.59 13.42
C PRO A 71 -14.02 12.76 13.08
N PRO A 72 -14.82 13.49 13.89
CA PRO A 72 -16.20 13.79 13.53
C PRO A 72 -16.28 14.40 12.12
N PHE A 73 -17.29 14.00 11.35
CA PHE A 73 -17.41 14.35 9.93
C PHE A 73 -17.28 15.85 9.64
N GLU A 74 -17.82 16.70 10.51
CA GLU A 74 -17.72 18.16 10.35
C GLU A 74 -16.27 18.65 10.31
N VAL A 75 -15.40 18.06 11.11
CA VAL A 75 -13.96 18.38 11.11
C VAL A 75 -13.29 17.88 9.82
N PHE A 76 -13.72 16.73 9.30
CA PHE A 76 -13.22 16.21 8.02
C PHE A 76 -13.66 17.09 6.84
N ARG A 77 -14.93 17.53 6.83
CA ARG A 77 -15.49 18.47 5.86
C ARG A 77 -14.74 19.82 5.89
N GLU A 78 -14.38 20.32 7.08
CA GLU A 78 -13.58 21.53 7.20
C GLU A 78 -12.19 21.37 6.58
N ALA A 79 -11.49 20.25 6.84
CA ALA A 79 -10.19 19.96 6.23
C ALA A 79 -10.26 19.92 4.69
N TRP A 80 -11.32 19.33 4.14
CA TRP A 80 -11.58 19.33 2.69
C TRP A 80 -11.79 20.74 2.15
N ASN A 81 -12.66 21.53 2.80
CA ASN A 81 -12.95 22.89 2.38
C ASN A 81 -11.71 23.79 2.42
N ASP A 82 -10.82 23.62 3.40
CA ASP A 82 -9.54 24.33 3.47
C ASP A 82 -8.67 24.03 2.25
N LEU A 83 -8.57 22.76 1.86
CA LEU A 83 -7.81 22.36 0.67
C LEU A 83 -8.43 22.91 -0.62
N VAL A 84 -9.74 22.80 -0.78
CA VAL A 84 -10.46 23.32 -1.96
C VAL A 84 -10.24 24.81 -2.15
N ARG A 85 -10.21 25.60 -1.05
CA ARG A 85 -9.93 27.05 -1.12
C ARG A 85 -8.52 27.36 -1.64
N LEU A 86 -7.56 26.50 -1.38
CA LEU A 86 -6.18 26.65 -1.88
C LEU A 86 -6.03 26.14 -3.33
N GLY A 87 -6.97 25.31 -3.78
CA GLY A 87 -6.91 24.58 -5.05
C GLY A 87 -5.86 23.47 -5.02
N PHE A 88 -5.87 22.65 -6.07
CA PHE A 88 -4.95 21.52 -6.22
C PHE A 88 -3.74 21.92 -7.08
N SER A 89 -2.58 21.30 -6.83
CA SER A 89 -1.36 21.54 -7.61
C SER A 89 -1.40 20.90 -9.01
N GLY A 90 -2.26 19.92 -9.21
CA GLY A 90 -2.39 19.15 -10.46
C GLY A 90 -3.55 18.15 -10.39
N ILE A 91 -3.83 17.51 -11.54
CA ILE A 91 -4.94 16.54 -11.65
C ILE A 91 -4.69 15.28 -10.81
N ASP A 92 -3.44 14.87 -10.59
CA ASP A 92 -3.07 13.76 -9.70
C ASP A 92 -3.51 14.01 -8.25
N ARG A 93 -3.25 15.23 -7.76
CA ARG A 93 -3.63 15.63 -6.40
C ARG A 93 -5.12 15.81 -6.27
N GLU A 94 -5.77 16.41 -7.26
CA GLU A 94 -7.23 16.52 -7.28
C GLU A 94 -7.90 15.14 -7.22
N CYS A 95 -7.42 14.15 -7.99
CA CYS A 95 -7.93 12.78 -7.93
C CYS A 95 -7.70 12.14 -6.56
N SER A 96 -6.47 12.17 -6.08
CA SER A 96 -6.10 11.54 -4.80
C SER A 96 -6.87 12.12 -3.62
N MET A 97 -6.97 13.45 -3.55
CA MET A 97 -7.63 14.14 -2.43
C MET A 97 -9.15 14.00 -2.51
N SER A 98 -9.72 14.02 -3.71
CA SER A 98 -11.16 13.75 -3.92
C SER A 98 -11.51 12.32 -3.55
N TRP A 99 -10.63 11.34 -3.84
CA TRP A 99 -10.81 9.96 -3.42
C TRP A 99 -10.86 9.85 -1.89
N PHE A 100 -9.89 10.43 -1.17
CA PHE A 100 -9.89 10.40 0.30
C PHE A 100 -11.15 11.02 0.88
N TYR A 101 -11.58 12.18 0.36
CA TYR A 101 -12.79 12.84 0.82
C TYR A 101 -14.04 12.01 0.55
N ALA A 102 -14.22 11.51 -0.67
CA ALA A 102 -15.37 10.70 -1.05
C ALA A 102 -15.44 9.36 -0.31
N ASP A 103 -14.30 8.71 -0.02
CA ASP A 103 -14.26 7.50 0.81
C ASP A 103 -14.63 7.81 2.27
N GLY A 104 -14.16 8.94 2.82
CA GLY A 104 -14.62 9.38 4.14
C GLY A 104 -16.11 9.71 4.17
N CYS A 105 -16.67 10.28 3.10
CA CYS A 105 -18.12 10.43 2.95
C CYS A 105 -18.84 9.08 2.92
N ALA A 106 -18.27 8.06 2.27
CA ALA A 106 -18.83 6.70 2.29
C ALA A 106 -18.80 6.09 3.70
N TYR A 107 -17.69 6.26 4.41
CA TYR A 107 -17.54 5.81 5.81
C TYR A 107 -18.54 6.49 6.75
N ASP A 108 -18.73 7.80 6.61
CA ASP A 108 -19.68 8.61 7.40
C ASP A 108 -21.14 8.53 6.92
N GLU A 109 -21.42 7.69 5.92
CA GLU A 109 -22.76 7.51 5.33
C GLU A 109 -23.36 8.85 4.82
N ARG A 110 -22.52 9.66 4.16
CA ARG A 110 -22.85 10.94 3.51
C ARG A 110 -22.73 10.86 1.98
N PRO A 111 -23.53 10.00 1.31
CA PRO A 111 -23.31 9.70 -0.10
C PRO A 111 -23.47 10.92 -1.02
N ASP A 112 -24.42 11.81 -0.74
CA ASP A 112 -24.64 13.00 -1.55
C ASP A 112 -23.43 13.95 -1.58
N GLU A 113 -22.71 14.10 -0.46
CA GLU A 113 -21.52 14.95 -0.41
C GLU A 113 -20.34 14.36 -1.16
N GLY A 114 -20.17 13.04 -1.11
CA GLY A 114 -19.17 12.34 -1.92
C GLY A 114 -19.45 12.46 -3.42
N LEU A 115 -20.69 12.27 -3.84
CA LEU A 115 -21.09 12.33 -5.25
C LEU A 115 -20.91 13.73 -5.85
N VAL A 116 -21.19 14.79 -5.09
CA VAL A 116 -20.96 16.19 -5.53
C VAL A 116 -19.50 16.45 -5.90
N VAL A 117 -18.55 15.74 -5.26
CA VAL A 117 -17.12 15.85 -5.56
C VAL A 117 -16.72 14.95 -6.72
N LEU A 118 -17.23 13.71 -6.77
CA LEU A 118 -16.81 12.73 -7.77
C LEU A 118 -17.40 12.98 -9.16
N ASP A 119 -18.68 13.34 -9.28
CA ASP A 119 -19.34 13.46 -10.58
C ASP A 119 -18.63 14.47 -11.50
N PRO A 120 -18.33 15.72 -11.07
CA PRO A 120 -17.63 16.68 -11.94
C PRO A 120 -16.20 16.28 -12.27
N LEU A 121 -15.53 15.58 -11.35
CA LEU A 121 -14.16 15.12 -11.55
C LEU A 121 -14.10 13.99 -12.57
N LEU A 122 -15.03 13.04 -12.53
CA LEU A 122 -15.13 11.98 -13.54
C LEU A 122 -15.36 12.56 -14.93
N ASP A 123 -16.31 13.50 -15.08
CA ASP A 123 -16.57 14.20 -16.35
C ASP A 123 -15.32 14.97 -16.85
N LYS A 124 -14.51 15.50 -15.94
CA LYS A 124 -13.24 16.15 -16.27
C LYS A 124 -12.21 15.14 -16.76
N LEU A 125 -12.08 13.99 -16.09
CA LEU A 125 -11.12 12.94 -16.46
C LEU A 125 -11.47 12.27 -17.79
N GLU A 126 -12.75 12.08 -18.10
CA GLU A 126 -13.19 11.55 -19.40
C GLU A 126 -12.76 12.48 -20.54
N ARG A 127 -12.99 13.79 -20.40
CA ARG A 127 -12.55 14.79 -21.38
C ARG A 127 -11.04 14.83 -21.53
N LEU A 128 -10.29 14.80 -20.42
CA LEU A 128 -8.83 14.78 -20.46
C LEU A 128 -8.31 13.51 -21.15
N LEU A 129 -8.93 12.35 -20.92
CA LEU A 129 -8.57 11.10 -21.61
C LEU A 129 -8.82 11.19 -23.13
N GLU A 130 -9.92 11.81 -23.55
CA GLU A 130 -10.21 12.06 -24.97
C GLU A 130 -9.14 12.97 -25.60
N ASP A 131 -8.79 14.07 -24.93
CA ASP A 131 -7.77 15.02 -25.40
C ASP A 131 -6.36 14.40 -25.44
N THR A 132 -6.04 13.54 -24.48
CA THR A 132 -4.75 12.82 -24.36
C THR A 132 -4.42 12.00 -25.60
N ARG A 133 -5.44 11.53 -26.31
CA ARG A 133 -5.27 10.75 -27.55
C ARG A 133 -4.87 11.60 -28.76
N GLY A 134 -4.78 12.93 -28.62
CA GLY A 134 -4.49 13.86 -29.71
C GLY A 134 -3.30 14.82 -29.51
N THR A 135 -2.87 15.15 -28.28
CA THR A 135 -2.06 16.38 -28.07
C THR A 135 -0.87 16.33 -27.09
N GLY A 136 -0.46 15.17 -26.57
CA GLY A 136 0.73 15.10 -25.70
C GLY A 136 0.51 15.77 -24.34
N THR A 137 -0.42 15.21 -23.57
CA THR A 137 -0.85 15.67 -22.24
C THR A 137 0.18 15.43 -21.13
N GLU A 138 -0.08 16.05 -19.98
CA GLU A 138 0.73 15.96 -18.75
C GLU A 138 0.91 14.51 -18.26
N PHE A 139 -0.12 13.67 -18.42
CA PHE A 139 -0.11 12.27 -18.04
C PHE A 139 -0.44 11.35 -19.23
N PRO A 140 0.09 10.11 -19.24
CA PRO A 140 -0.25 9.10 -20.25
C PRO A 140 -1.70 8.61 -20.11
N PRO A 141 -2.34 8.08 -21.18
CA PRO A 141 -3.75 7.66 -21.15
C PRO A 141 -4.11 6.73 -19.98
N HIS A 142 -3.21 5.79 -19.64
CA HIS A 142 -3.46 4.80 -18.59
C HIS A 142 -3.63 5.42 -17.20
N PHE A 143 -3.07 6.61 -16.94
CA PHE A 143 -3.30 7.33 -15.70
C PHE A 143 -4.79 7.67 -15.56
N TYR A 144 -5.37 8.35 -16.56
CA TYR A 144 -6.77 8.73 -16.55
C TYR A 144 -7.70 7.51 -16.54
N GLU A 145 -7.37 6.46 -17.29
CA GLU A 145 -8.16 5.21 -17.29
C GLU A 145 -8.17 4.55 -15.90
N ASN A 146 -7.05 4.58 -15.18
CA ASN A 146 -6.96 4.08 -13.81
C ASN A 146 -7.80 4.93 -12.84
N GLU A 147 -7.66 6.26 -12.88
CA GLU A 147 -8.42 7.16 -12.01
C GLU A 147 -9.94 7.05 -12.26
N LEU A 148 -10.36 6.98 -13.52
CA LEU A 148 -11.78 6.77 -13.89
C LEU A 148 -12.33 5.45 -13.32
N GLU A 149 -11.54 4.38 -13.34
CA GLU A 149 -11.99 3.11 -12.78
C GLU A 149 -12.06 3.16 -11.25
N GLN A 150 -11.05 3.70 -10.56
CA GLN A 150 -11.03 3.78 -9.10
C GLN A 150 -12.14 4.69 -8.56
N LEU A 151 -12.23 5.92 -9.08
CA LEU A 151 -13.24 6.90 -8.67
C LEU A 151 -14.64 6.43 -9.10
N GLY A 152 -14.77 5.77 -10.26
CA GLY A 152 -16.04 5.19 -10.70
C GLY A 152 -16.55 4.06 -9.81
N ASN A 153 -15.64 3.22 -9.27
CA ASN A 153 -16.01 2.20 -8.28
C ASN A 153 -16.48 2.84 -6.97
N LEU A 154 -15.79 3.89 -6.49
CA LEU A 154 -16.20 4.62 -5.29
C LEU A 154 -17.54 5.35 -5.48
N ARG A 155 -17.77 5.95 -6.66
CA ARG A 155 -19.07 6.50 -7.05
C ARG A 155 -20.18 5.45 -6.96
N ALA A 156 -19.93 4.24 -7.47
CA ALA A 156 -20.91 3.16 -7.40
C ALA A 156 -21.23 2.73 -5.95
N VAL A 157 -20.24 2.76 -5.04
CA VAL A 157 -20.45 2.54 -3.60
C VAL A 157 -21.34 3.62 -3.01
N LEU A 158 -21.04 4.90 -3.27
CA LEU A 158 -21.85 6.02 -2.77
C LEU A 158 -23.28 5.99 -3.32
N GLU A 159 -23.46 5.65 -4.61
CA GLU A 159 -24.79 5.47 -5.20
C GLU A 159 -25.55 4.30 -4.55
N ALA A 160 -24.88 3.18 -4.26
CA ALA A 160 -25.48 2.05 -3.54
C ALA A 160 -25.93 2.46 -2.14
N GLN A 161 -25.09 3.16 -1.39
CA GLN A 161 -25.45 3.71 -0.08
C GLN A 161 -26.63 4.69 -0.17
N LYS A 162 -26.66 5.55 -1.20
CA LYS A 162 -27.79 6.46 -1.46
C LYS A 162 -29.11 5.72 -1.71
N ARG A 163 -29.05 4.51 -2.29
CA ARG A 163 -30.22 3.61 -2.44
C ARG A 163 -30.53 2.79 -1.18
N GLY A 164 -29.73 2.91 -0.12
CA GLY A 164 -29.85 2.12 1.11
C GLY A 164 -29.30 0.71 1.00
N GLU A 165 -28.48 0.41 0.00
CA GLU A 165 -27.82 -0.88 -0.17
C GLU A 165 -26.59 -0.98 0.75
N VAL A 166 -26.38 -2.16 1.35
CA VAL A 166 -25.21 -2.44 2.17
C VAL A 166 -24.08 -2.96 1.28
N VAL A 167 -22.92 -2.31 1.35
CA VAL A 167 -21.69 -2.74 0.68
C VAL A 167 -20.84 -3.51 1.71
N PRO A 168 -20.74 -4.85 1.64
CA PRO A 168 -20.23 -5.66 2.77
C PRO A 168 -18.79 -5.38 3.21
N TRP A 169 -17.94 -4.90 2.29
CA TRP A 169 -16.54 -4.62 2.56
C TRP A 169 -16.28 -3.15 2.88
N GLN A 170 -17.27 -2.27 2.68
CA GLN A 170 -17.11 -0.85 2.98
C GLN A 170 -17.27 -0.66 4.49
N GLU A 171 -16.20 -0.21 5.14
CA GLU A 171 -16.25 0.22 6.53
C GLU A 171 -17.17 1.43 6.67
N THR A 172 -17.90 1.48 7.78
CA THR A 172 -18.81 2.60 8.09
C THR A 172 -18.63 2.98 9.55
N ARG A 173 -18.80 4.27 9.87
CA ARG A 173 -18.75 4.76 11.24
C ARG A 173 -19.71 3.99 12.15
N ARG A 174 -20.90 3.67 11.65
CA ARG A 174 -21.89 2.87 12.38
C ARG A 174 -21.36 1.46 12.70
N GLY A 175 -20.66 0.84 11.76
CA GLY A 175 -20.00 -0.45 11.97
C GLY A 175 -18.93 -0.37 13.05
N ASP A 176 -18.04 0.62 12.95
CA ASP A 176 -16.97 0.85 13.91
C ASP A 176 -17.50 1.18 15.31
N GLU A 177 -18.52 2.03 15.43
CA GLU A 177 -19.16 2.38 16.70
C GLU A 177 -19.86 1.18 17.34
N ALA A 178 -20.51 0.33 16.54
CA ALA A 178 -21.10 -0.91 17.02
C ALA A 178 -20.05 -1.89 17.55
N GLN A 179 -18.87 -1.93 16.92
CA GLN A 179 -17.75 -2.77 17.36
C GLN A 179 -17.07 -2.19 18.61
N GLN A 180 -16.81 -0.88 18.67
CA GLN A 180 -16.22 -0.19 19.82
C GLN A 180 -17.12 -0.22 21.07
N GLY A 181 -18.43 -0.29 20.90
CA GLY A 181 -19.39 -0.48 21.99
C GLY A 181 -19.32 -1.85 22.66
N THR A 182 -18.61 -2.81 22.05
CA THR A 182 -18.37 -4.14 22.62
C THR A 182 -16.98 -4.15 23.25
N PRO A 183 -16.86 -4.30 24.59
CA PRO A 183 -15.56 -4.43 25.22
C PRO A 183 -14.82 -5.64 24.64
N PRO A 184 -13.52 -5.54 24.31
CA PRO A 184 -12.75 -6.69 23.88
C PRO A 184 -12.80 -7.76 24.97
N THR A 185 -12.90 -9.00 24.55
CA THR A 185 -12.79 -10.13 25.46
C THR A 185 -11.37 -10.19 26.04
N PRO A 186 -11.16 -10.78 27.24
CA PRO A 186 -9.82 -10.95 27.80
C PRO A 186 -8.85 -11.68 26.85
N GLU A 187 -9.36 -12.60 26.01
CA GLU A 187 -8.58 -13.31 25.00
C GLU A 187 -8.12 -12.39 23.87
N GLU A 188 -8.98 -11.47 23.40
CA GLU A 188 -8.63 -10.47 22.38
C GLU A 188 -7.66 -9.40 22.92
N GLU A 189 -7.81 -8.97 24.18
CA GLU A 189 -6.84 -8.06 24.82
C GLU A 189 -5.46 -8.74 24.94
N GLN A 190 -5.44 -10.01 25.33
CA GLN A 190 -4.21 -10.79 25.44
C GLN A 190 -3.56 -11.05 24.08
N GLU A 191 -4.36 -11.33 23.05
CA GLU A 191 -3.89 -11.50 21.67
C GLU A 191 -3.27 -10.21 21.12
N GLY A 192 -3.96 -9.08 21.26
CA GLY A 192 -3.46 -7.78 20.84
C GLY A 192 -2.14 -7.41 21.55
N ALA A 193 -2.06 -7.63 22.87
CA ALA A 193 -0.83 -7.40 23.63
C ALA A 193 0.33 -8.29 23.17
N LEU A 194 0.06 -9.57 22.88
CA LEU A 194 1.04 -10.53 22.37
C LEU A 194 1.55 -10.12 20.99
N TRP A 195 0.65 -9.71 20.09
CA TRP A 195 1.00 -9.22 18.75
C TRP A 195 1.88 -7.97 18.80
N ASP A 196 1.51 -6.99 19.64
CA ASP A 196 2.27 -5.77 19.84
C ASP A 196 3.71 -6.03 20.31
N GLU A 197 3.87 -6.94 21.27
CA GLU A 197 5.18 -7.35 21.74
C GLU A 197 5.99 -8.09 20.67
N PHE A 198 5.35 -8.98 19.90
CA PHE A 198 5.98 -9.67 18.78
C PHE A 198 6.48 -8.67 17.73
N VAL A 199 5.65 -7.70 17.34
CA VAL A 199 6.02 -6.66 16.37
C VAL A 199 7.20 -5.83 16.89
N ARG A 200 7.22 -5.49 18.18
CA ARG A 200 8.36 -4.79 18.81
C ARG A 200 9.64 -5.62 18.76
N ALA A 201 9.58 -6.90 19.12
CA ALA A 201 10.73 -7.80 19.09
C ALA A 201 11.26 -8.01 17.66
N ARG A 202 10.37 -8.25 16.70
CA ARG A 202 10.68 -8.35 15.26
C ARG A 202 11.38 -7.09 14.74
N ARG A 203 10.83 -5.91 15.07
CA ARG A 203 11.44 -4.62 14.68
C ARG A 203 12.81 -4.40 15.33
N ALA A 204 13.04 -4.90 16.54
CA ALA A 204 14.36 -4.82 17.16
C ALA A 204 15.42 -5.62 16.39
N VAL A 205 15.08 -6.81 15.88
CA VAL A 205 15.96 -7.59 14.99
C VAL A 205 16.29 -6.78 13.73
N TYR A 206 15.28 -6.25 13.05
CA TYR A 206 15.46 -5.39 11.87
C TYR A 206 16.41 -4.22 12.14
N ASN A 207 16.13 -3.44 13.19
CA ASN A 207 16.93 -2.28 13.56
C ASN A 207 18.39 -2.62 13.86
N THR A 208 18.66 -3.85 14.32
CA THR A 208 20.00 -4.30 14.66
C THR A 208 20.82 -4.57 13.40
N PHE A 209 20.30 -5.36 12.44
CA PHE A 209 21.06 -5.65 11.23
C PHE A 209 21.01 -4.52 10.19
N ALA A 210 19.93 -3.72 10.15
CA ALA A 210 19.86 -2.55 9.26
C ALA A 210 20.97 -1.52 9.58
N LYS A 211 21.43 -1.47 10.84
CA LYS A 211 22.54 -0.62 11.29
C LYS A 211 23.92 -1.29 11.18
N SER A 212 23.98 -2.60 11.00
CA SER A 212 25.23 -3.38 10.99
C SER A 212 25.24 -4.34 9.80
N LYS A 213 25.97 -3.95 8.75
CA LYS A 213 26.16 -4.76 7.54
C LYS A 213 27.07 -5.98 7.74
N ASP A 214 27.69 -6.11 8.92
CA ASP A 214 28.62 -7.20 9.23
C ASP A 214 27.91 -8.48 9.69
N ARG A 215 26.59 -8.43 9.87
CA ARG A 215 25.81 -9.59 10.29
C ARG A 215 25.56 -10.52 9.11
N SER A 216 25.77 -11.82 9.32
CA SER A 216 25.42 -12.82 8.32
C SER A 216 23.89 -12.97 8.22
N PHE A 217 23.41 -13.33 7.03
CA PHE A 217 22.01 -13.69 6.83
C PHE A 217 21.54 -14.79 7.79
N ALA A 218 22.38 -15.81 8.01
CA ALA A 218 22.04 -16.95 8.88
C ALA A 218 21.74 -16.49 10.32
N ASP A 219 22.54 -15.57 10.85
CA ASP A 219 22.33 -15.03 12.20
C ASP A 219 21.02 -14.23 12.29
N VAL A 220 20.73 -13.43 11.27
CA VAL A 220 19.51 -12.61 11.21
C VAL A 220 18.26 -13.48 11.06
N ALA A 221 18.32 -14.52 10.22
CA ALA A 221 17.22 -15.48 10.08
C ALA A 221 16.99 -16.27 11.38
N ALA A 222 18.06 -16.66 12.08
CA ALA A 222 17.97 -17.32 13.38
C ALA A 222 17.34 -16.40 14.45
N ASP A 223 17.67 -15.11 14.46
CA ASP A 223 17.05 -14.14 15.36
C ASP A 223 15.54 -14.05 15.14
N TYR A 224 15.10 -13.93 13.89
CA TYR A 224 13.67 -13.87 13.57
C TYR A 224 12.92 -15.14 13.97
N ARG A 225 13.49 -16.32 13.70
CA ARG A 225 12.89 -17.61 14.12
C ARG A 225 12.85 -17.76 15.63
N ARG A 226 13.85 -17.23 16.35
CA ARG A 226 13.85 -17.22 17.81
C ARG A 226 12.73 -16.34 18.37
N VAL A 227 12.52 -15.15 17.78
CA VAL A 227 11.37 -14.30 18.14
C VAL A 227 10.07 -15.05 17.88
N GLU A 228 9.87 -15.62 16.69
CA GLU A 228 8.66 -16.40 16.38
C GLU A 228 8.43 -17.53 17.40
N ALA A 229 9.47 -18.31 17.72
CA ALA A 229 9.38 -19.42 18.66
C ALA A 229 9.03 -18.97 20.09
N GLU A 230 9.61 -17.86 20.56
CA GLU A 230 9.29 -17.27 21.86
C GLU A 230 7.81 -16.89 21.93
N PHE A 231 7.31 -16.16 20.94
CA PHE A 231 5.92 -15.70 20.93
C PHE A 231 4.93 -16.84 20.67
N THR A 232 5.33 -17.85 19.88
CA THR A 232 4.54 -19.07 19.69
C THR A 232 4.37 -19.83 21.01
N ALA A 233 5.41 -19.93 21.83
CA ALA A 233 5.35 -20.60 23.13
C ALA A 233 4.50 -19.84 24.17
N ARG A 234 4.28 -18.54 23.96
CA ARG A 234 3.49 -17.67 24.84
C ARG A 234 2.03 -17.56 24.44
N ALA A 235 1.68 -17.98 23.22
CA ALA A 235 0.31 -17.93 22.74
C ALA A 235 -0.59 -18.87 23.56
N GLY A 236 -1.81 -18.41 23.87
CA GLY A 236 -2.81 -19.23 24.53
C GLY A 236 -3.42 -20.27 23.58
N GLU A 237 -4.38 -21.03 24.11
CA GLU A 237 -5.21 -21.94 23.30
C GLU A 237 -6.45 -21.19 22.79
N GLY A 238 -6.94 -21.57 21.61
CA GLY A 238 -8.18 -21.02 21.04
C GLY A 238 -8.01 -20.40 19.66
N LYS A 239 -9.15 -20.19 18.99
CA LYS A 239 -9.20 -19.76 17.58
C LYS A 239 -8.55 -18.38 17.36
N VAL A 240 -8.67 -17.47 18.32
CA VAL A 240 -8.07 -16.13 18.26
C VAL A 240 -6.54 -16.23 18.23
N PHE A 241 -5.95 -17.09 19.05
CA PHE A 241 -4.50 -17.35 19.04
C PHE A 241 -4.03 -18.13 17.81
N GLU A 242 -4.83 -19.04 17.26
CA GLU A 242 -4.49 -19.73 15.99
C GLU A 242 -4.29 -18.74 14.83
N VAL A 243 -5.19 -17.76 14.71
CA VAL A 243 -5.09 -16.68 13.71
C VAL A 243 -3.86 -15.81 13.98
N CYS A 244 -3.63 -15.43 15.23
CA CYS A 244 -2.46 -14.64 15.63
C CYS A 244 -1.13 -15.36 15.30
N LEU A 245 -1.04 -16.65 15.62
CA LEU A 245 0.13 -17.49 15.31
C LEU A 245 0.38 -17.62 13.81
N PHE A 246 -0.68 -17.75 13.01
CA PHE A 246 -0.58 -17.76 11.56
C PHE A 246 0.00 -16.44 11.04
N ALA A 247 -0.48 -15.30 11.54
CA ALA A 247 0.02 -13.98 11.20
C ALA A 247 1.50 -13.79 11.62
N MET A 248 1.90 -14.27 12.81
CA MET A 248 3.29 -14.19 13.29
C MET A 248 4.25 -14.97 12.39
N ARG A 249 3.85 -16.17 11.96
CA ARG A 249 4.61 -16.99 11.00
C ARG A 249 4.79 -16.28 9.67
N ALA A 250 3.71 -15.72 9.12
CA ALA A 250 3.75 -14.99 7.87
C ALA A 250 4.67 -13.75 7.97
N ALA A 251 4.52 -12.95 9.02
CA ALA A 251 5.34 -11.78 9.29
C ALA A 251 6.83 -12.12 9.50
N THR A 252 7.12 -13.30 10.06
CA THR A 252 8.49 -13.80 10.23
C THR A 252 9.08 -14.24 8.91
N ALA A 253 8.34 -15.01 8.10
CA ALA A 253 8.77 -15.43 6.78
C ALA A 253 9.07 -14.24 5.85
N GLU A 254 8.19 -13.24 5.85
CA GLU A 254 8.40 -11.96 5.16
C GLU A 254 9.69 -11.28 5.60
N SER A 255 9.93 -11.16 6.91
CA SER A 255 11.11 -10.48 7.43
C SER A 255 12.42 -11.19 7.07
N ILE A 256 12.41 -12.53 7.06
CA ILE A 256 13.55 -13.34 6.62
C ILE A 256 13.78 -13.16 5.12
N PHE A 257 12.72 -13.20 4.31
CA PHE A 257 12.81 -12.97 2.87
C PHE A 257 13.38 -11.58 2.54
N MET A 258 12.92 -10.53 3.22
CA MET A 258 13.45 -9.17 3.06
C MET A 258 14.90 -9.02 3.54
N ALA A 259 15.29 -9.77 4.58
CA ALA A 259 16.68 -9.83 5.03
C ALA A 259 17.59 -10.53 4.01
N ALA A 260 17.09 -11.53 3.27
CA ALA A 260 17.84 -12.20 2.21
C ALA A 260 18.25 -11.22 1.11
N ASP A 261 17.36 -10.30 0.73
CA ASP A 261 17.64 -9.21 -0.19
C ASP A 261 18.69 -8.24 0.36
N THR A 262 18.40 -7.71 1.55
CA THR A 262 19.21 -6.66 2.16
C THR A 262 20.66 -7.09 2.41
N LEU A 263 20.87 -8.37 2.74
CA LEU A 263 22.16 -8.94 3.09
C LEU A 263 22.83 -9.70 1.93
N GLY A 264 22.23 -9.71 0.74
CA GLY A 264 22.78 -10.40 -0.43
C GLY A 264 22.94 -11.92 -0.21
N ALA A 265 21.94 -12.56 0.39
CA ALA A 265 21.97 -13.98 0.71
C ALA A 265 22.06 -14.85 -0.56
N PRO A 266 22.65 -16.06 -0.47
CA PRO A 266 22.70 -16.98 -1.60
C PRO A 266 21.29 -17.38 -2.05
N PHE A 267 21.14 -17.74 -3.33
CA PHE A 267 19.84 -18.07 -3.91
C PHE A 267 19.07 -19.17 -3.16
N ALA A 268 19.77 -20.15 -2.59
CA ALA A 268 19.14 -21.20 -1.77
C ALA A 268 18.34 -20.61 -0.59
N ALA A 269 18.85 -19.55 0.05
CA ALA A 269 18.16 -18.85 1.14
C ALA A 269 16.92 -18.09 0.65
N TRP A 270 17.00 -17.48 -0.54
CA TRP A 270 15.86 -16.84 -1.20
C TRP A 270 14.75 -17.86 -1.51
N ARG A 271 15.10 -19.02 -2.04
CA ARG A 271 14.17 -20.11 -2.33
C ARG A 271 13.49 -20.60 -1.04
N GLU A 272 14.26 -20.82 0.02
CA GLU A 272 13.71 -21.23 1.33
C GLU A 272 12.75 -20.17 1.90
N GLY A 273 13.14 -18.89 1.86
CA GLY A 273 12.30 -17.78 2.32
C GLY A 273 11.02 -17.63 1.49
N TRP A 274 11.12 -17.77 0.17
CA TRP A 274 9.97 -17.78 -0.73
C TRP A 274 9.00 -18.92 -0.40
N ASP A 275 9.51 -20.15 -0.25
CA ASP A 275 8.66 -21.29 0.08
C ASP A 275 7.99 -21.13 1.46
N ALA A 276 8.68 -20.50 2.42
CA ALA A 276 8.10 -20.18 3.72
C ALA A 276 6.97 -19.16 3.61
N LEU A 277 7.15 -18.10 2.81
CA LEU A 277 6.13 -17.09 2.51
C LEU A 277 4.89 -17.69 1.81
N VAL A 278 5.10 -18.59 0.85
CA VAL A 278 4.00 -19.30 0.17
C VAL A 278 3.23 -20.16 1.18
N ARG A 279 3.95 -20.94 2.01
CA ARG A 279 3.33 -21.82 3.02
C ARG A 279 2.56 -21.04 4.09
N SER A 280 3.00 -19.83 4.42
CA SER A 280 2.31 -18.98 5.40
C SER A 280 1.09 -18.26 4.82
N GLY A 281 0.72 -18.50 3.56
CA GLY A 281 -0.42 -17.87 2.92
C GLY A 281 -0.28 -16.36 2.68
N PHE A 282 0.90 -15.77 2.89
CA PHE A 282 1.11 -14.32 2.80
C PHE A 282 0.87 -13.75 1.39
N ILE A 283 0.97 -14.61 0.37
CA ILE A 283 0.97 -14.21 -1.04
C ILE A 283 -0.47 -14.14 -1.65
N SER A 284 -1.52 -14.25 -0.82
CA SER A 284 -2.91 -14.20 -1.27
C SER A 284 -3.46 -12.80 -1.54
N ASP A 285 -2.88 -11.75 -0.94
CA ASP A 285 -3.46 -10.39 -0.96
C ASP A 285 -2.53 -9.38 -1.65
N GLY A 286 -3.04 -8.20 -2.00
CA GLY A 286 -2.43 -7.24 -2.93
C GLY A 286 -0.96 -6.84 -2.70
N GLU A 287 -0.40 -7.10 -1.51
CA GLU A 287 1.01 -6.92 -1.14
C GLU A 287 1.95 -7.99 -1.73
N GLY A 288 1.41 -9.08 -2.28
CA GLY A 288 2.17 -10.15 -2.91
C GLY A 288 2.93 -9.73 -4.18
N TRP A 289 2.58 -8.61 -4.82
CA TRP A 289 3.21 -8.15 -6.07
C TRP A 289 4.70 -7.85 -5.87
N VAL A 290 5.05 -7.10 -4.83
CA VAL A 290 6.45 -6.72 -4.55
C VAL A 290 7.30 -7.96 -4.30
N HIS A 291 6.84 -8.87 -3.44
CA HIS A 291 7.56 -10.08 -3.06
C HIS A 291 7.73 -11.06 -4.24
N ARG A 292 6.65 -11.30 -5.02
CA ARG A 292 6.72 -12.11 -6.26
C ARG A 292 7.72 -11.50 -7.24
N GLY A 293 7.66 -10.18 -7.47
CA GLY A 293 8.56 -9.47 -8.36
C GLY A 293 10.03 -9.57 -7.93
N MET A 294 10.32 -9.35 -6.64
CA MET A 294 11.67 -9.50 -6.07
C MET A 294 12.21 -10.92 -6.26
N TYR A 295 11.41 -11.94 -5.98
CA TYR A 295 11.84 -13.32 -6.15
C TYR A 295 12.11 -13.68 -7.62
N VAL A 296 11.21 -13.28 -8.53
CA VAL A 296 11.36 -13.53 -9.98
C VAL A 296 12.61 -12.83 -10.53
N GLN A 297 12.85 -11.58 -10.11
CA GLN A 297 14.06 -10.87 -10.49
C GLN A 297 15.33 -11.56 -9.96
N THR A 298 15.29 -12.07 -8.73
CA THR A 298 16.38 -12.85 -8.14
C THR A 298 16.63 -14.13 -8.93
N CYS A 299 15.58 -14.83 -9.37
CA CYS A 299 15.69 -16.01 -10.24
C CYS A 299 16.37 -15.66 -11.58
N LEU A 300 16.02 -14.53 -12.18
CA LEU A 300 16.65 -14.06 -13.43
C LEU A 300 18.16 -13.81 -13.26
N VAL A 301 18.54 -13.15 -12.16
CA VAL A 301 19.95 -12.82 -11.84
C VAL A 301 20.76 -14.09 -11.58
N ASN A 302 20.21 -15.05 -10.84
CA ASN A 302 20.90 -16.29 -10.46
C ASN A 302 20.80 -17.41 -11.53
N ASN A 303 20.21 -17.11 -12.69
CA ASN A 303 20.03 -18.07 -13.78
C ASN A 303 19.22 -19.32 -13.39
N GLU A 304 18.11 -19.08 -12.68
CA GLU A 304 17.21 -20.11 -12.14
C GLU A 304 15.83 -20.02 -12.83
N PRO A 305 15.74 -20.31 -14.15
CA PRO A 305 14.56 -20.01 -14.94
C PRO A 305 13.33 -20.84 -14.53
N GLU A 306 13.50 -22.09 -14.13
CA GLU A 306 12.40 -22.97 -13.72
C GLU A 306 11.73 -22.45 -12.43
N ALA A 307 12.52 -21.96 -11.48
CA ALA A 307 12.01 -21.38 -10.24
C ALA A 307 11.23 -20.07 -10.49
N GLY A 308 11.72 -19.23 -11.42
CA GLY A 308 11.01 -18.02 -11.84
C GLY A 308 9.70 -18.32 -12.56
N LEU A 309 9.70 -19.28 -13.49
CA LEU A 309 8.50 -19.67 -14.25
C LEU A 309 7.43 -20.27 -13.36
N ALA A 310 7.82 -21.04 -12.33
CA ALA A 310 6.90 -21.58 -11.33
C ALA A 310 6.11 -20.51 -10.57
N VAL A 311 6.59 -19.26 -10.54
CA VAL A 311 5.89 -18.12 -9.95
C VAL A 311 5.13 -17.31 -11.00
N VAL A 312 5.75 -17.04 -12.16
CA VAL A 312 5.16 -16.18 -13.20
C VAL A 312 3.95 -16.83 -13.87
N GLU A 313 3.98 -18.12 -14.20
CA GLU A 313 2.89 -18.77 -14.94
C GLU A 313 1.57 -18.83 -14.14
N PRO A 314 1.55 -19.26 -12.86
CA PRO A 314 0.32 -19.18 -12.07
C PRO A 314 -0.18 -17.75 -11.88
N TRP A 315 0.74 -16.78 -11.85
CA TRP A 315 0.40 -15.37 -11.67
C TRP A 315 -0.26 -14.78 -12.92
N ILE A 316 0.25 -15.09 -14.11
CA ILE A 316 -0.39 -14.76 -15.39
C ILE A 316 -1.81 -15.31 -15.40
N ALA A 317 -1.99 -16.61 -15.11
CA ALA A 317 -3.30 -17.25 -15.09
C ALA A 317 -4.25 -16.60 -14.07
N GLU A 318 -3.74 -16.19 -12.90
CA GLU A 318 -4.50 -15.47 -11.88
C GLU A 318 -5.03 -14.12 -12.41
N ILE A 319 -4.18 -13.34 -13.09
CA ILE A 319 -4.54 -12.04 -13.66
C ILE A 319 -5.50 -12.20 -14.84
N GLU A 320 -5.24 -13.15 -15.75
CA GLU A 320 -6.14 -13.46 -16.87
C GLU A 320 -7.55 -13.82 -16.36
N ARG A 321 -7.63 -14.66 -15.32
CA ARG A 321 -8.90 -15.00 -14.67
C ARG A 321 -9.58 -13.77 -14.08
N LYS A 322 -8.83 -12.87 -13.42
CA LYS A 322 -9.37 -11.61 -12.87
C LYS A 322 -9.89 -10.68 -13.98
N LEU A 323 -9.20 -10.61 -15.12
CA LEU A 323 -9.61 -9.81 -16.28
C LEU A 323 -10.86 -10.38 -16.98
N GLN A 324 -10.99 -11.71 -17.02
CA GLN A 324 -12.16 -12.39 -17.58
C GLN A 324 -13.40 -12.31 -16.66
N ALA A 325 -13.20 -12.18 -15.35
CA ALA A 325 -14.30 -12.05 -14.40
C ALA A 325 -15.11 -10.78 -14.71
N PRO A 326 -16.46 -10.84 -14.75
CA PRO A 326 -17.29 -9.68 -15.05
C PRO A 326 -17.03 -8.54 -14.07
N LYS A 327 -17.01 -7.29 -14.57
CA LYS A 327 -16.84 -6.10 -13.71
C LYS A 327 -17.98 -6.09 -12.70
N LYS A 328 -17.65 -6.20 -11.42
CA LYS A 328 -18.62 -6.08 -10.33
C LYS A 328 -18.54 -4.64 -9.80
N PRO A 329 -19.62 -3.85 -9.89
CA PRO A 329 -19.60 -2.42 -9.53
C PRO A 329 -19.36 -2.14 -8.03
N LEU A 330 -19.30 -3.17 -7.19
CA LEU A 330 -19.12 -3.06 -5.73
C LEU A 330 -18.06 -4.07 -5.26
N GLN A 331 -16.96 -4.20 -5.98
CA GLN A 331 -15.81 -4.99 -5.52
C GLN A 331 -14.97 -4.16 -4.54
N PRO A 332 -14.34 -4.81 -3.53
CA PRO A 332 -13.38 -4.14 -2.67
C PRO A 332 -12.32 -3.41 -3.49
N PRO A 333 -11.74 -2.32 -2.96
CA PRO A 333 -10.61 -1.66 -3.60
C PRO A 333 -9.52 -2.69 -3.89
N GLY A 334 -9.10 -2.72 -5.14
CA GLY A 334 -8.12 -3.66 -5.67
C GLY A 334 -7.55 -3.14 -6.98
N PRO A 335 -6.63 -3.88 -7.61
CA PRO A 335 -6.05 -3.47 -8.88
C PRO A 335 -7.14 -3.25 -9.93
N THR A 336 -7.10 -2.09 -10.60
CA THR A 336 -8.00 -1.77 -11.70
C THR A 336 -7.76 -2.73 -12.87
N ARG A 337 -8.73 -2.90 -13.77
CA ARG A 337 -8.54 -3.70 -14.98
C ARG A 337 -7.41 -3.12 -15.85
N VAL A 338 -7.23 -1.81 -15.84
CA VAL A 338 -6.11 -1.13 -16.51
C VAL A 338 -4.79 -1.59 -15.91
N GLU A 339 -4.67 -1.53 -14.59
CA GLU A 339 -3.48 -1.97 -13.86
C GLU A 339 -3.24 -3.48 -14.06
N LEU A 340 -4.27 -4.32 -14.00
CA LEU A 340 -4.16 -5.75 -14.26
C LEU A 340 -3.65 -6.06 -15.68
N LYS A 341 -4.08 -5.30 -16.69
CA LYS A 341 -3.55 -5.47 -18.06
C LYS A 341 -2.08 -5.09 -18.15
N ARG A 342 -1.70 -3.95 -17.55
CA ARG A 342 -0.29 -3.52 -17.48
C ARG A 342 0.58 -4.56 -16.80
N GLN A 343 0.13 -5.06 -15.65
CA GLN A 343 0.77 -6.13 -14.90
C GLN A 343 0.91 -7.41 -15.75
N LEU A 344 -0.13 -7.78 -16.50
CA LEU A 344 -0.09 -8.94 -17.39
C LEU A 344 0.98 -8.79 -18.48
N GLU A 345 1.10 -7.61 -19.09
CA GLU A 345 2.14 -7.31 -20.07
C GLU A 345 3.56 -7.42 -19.47
N GLU A 346 3.76 -6.89 -18.26
CA GLU A 346 5.03 -7.01 -17.53
C GLU A 346 5.38 -8.47 -17.22
N LEU A 347 4.39 -9.26 -16.79
CA LEU A 347 4.59 -10.68 -16.51
C LEU A 347 4.91 -11.49 -17.77
N HIS A 348 4.26 -11.20 -18.91
CA HIS A 348 4.63 -11.82 -20.18
C HIS A 348 6.07 -11.50 -20.58
N ALA A 349 6.51 -10.24 -20.42
CA ALA A 349 7.90 -9.87 -20.67
C ALA A 349 8.89 -10.59 -19.74
N LEU A 350 8.53 -10.80 -18.47
CA LEU A 350 9.33 -11.60 -17.53
C LEU A 350 9.38 -13.08 -17.91
N ARG A 351 8.24 -13.67 -18.29
CA ARG A 351 8.16 -15.06 -18.78
C ARG A 351 9.07 -15.26 -19.98
N ASP A 352 9.03 -14.36 -20.95
CA ASP A 352 9.83 -14.48 -22.17
C ASP A 352 11.34 -14.41 -21.87
N LYS A 353 11.76 -13.55 -20.94
CA LYS A 353 13.15 -13.51 -20.44
C LYS A 353 13.58 -14.81 -19.76
N LEU A 354 12.71 -15.41 -18.94
CA LEU A 354 12.98 -16.68 -18.27
C LEU A 354 13.07 -17.83 -19.28
N MET A 355 12.18 -17.86 -20.26
CA MET A 355 12.19 -18.85 -21.34
C MET A 355 13.45 -18.77 -22.21
N ALA A 356 13.92 -17.55 -22.51
CA ALA A 356 15.19 -17.35 -23.23
C ALA A 356 16.39 -17.90 -22.43
N LYS A 357 16.45 -17.65 -21.12
CA LYS A 357 17.50 -18.22 -20.24
C LYS A 357 17.43 -19.75 -20.18
N ARG A 358 16.23 -20.31 -20.11
CA ARG A 358 16.00 -21.76 -20.14
C ARG A 358 16.55 -22.40 -21.41
N ALA A 359 16.32 -21.78 -22.57
CA ALA A 359 16.83 -22.25 -23.85
C ALA A 359 18.36 -22.19 -23.89
N GLY A 360 18.96 -21.06 -23.49
CA GLY A 360 20.42 -20.91 -23.46
C GLY A 360 21.13 -21.88 -22.49
N ALA A 361 20.50 -22.23 -21.36
CA ALA A 361 21.03 -23.24 -20.45
C ALA A 361 21.07 -24.63 -21.07
N LYS A 362 20.03 -25.02 -21.84
CA LYS A 362 19.99 -26.32 -22.54
C LYS A 362 21.06 -26.42 -23.62
N GLU A 363 21.25 -25.36 -24.41
CA GLU A 363 22.29 -25.32 -25.46
C GLU A 363 23.71 -25.45 -24.88
N ALA A 364 23.97 -24.86 -23.70
CA ALA A 364 25.24 -24.98 -23.01
C ALA A 364 25.52 -26.40 -22.49
N GLU A 365 24.49 -27.11 -22.00
CA GLU A 365 24.62 -28.49 -21.54
C GLU A 365 24.86 -29.48 -22.69
N ASP A 366 24.21 -29.28 -23.84
CA ASP A 366 24.36 -30.13 -25.01
C ASP A 366 25.72 -29.91 -25.71
N GLY A 367 26.24 -28.68 -25.72
CA GLY A 367 27.57 -28.36 -26.24
C GLY A 367 28.72 -28.95 -25.43
N HIS A 368 28.54 -29.20 -24.12
CA HIS A 368 29.58 -29.78 -23.26
C HIS A 368 29.64 -31.32 -23.30
N LYS A 369 28.58 -31.97 -23.81
CA LYS A 369 28.55 -33.44 -24.00
C LYS A 369 29.03 -33.88 -25.39
N GLY A 370 29.31 -32.94 -26.28
CA GLY A 370 29.69 -33.17 -27.67
C GLY A 370 31.16 -32.94 -28.04
N GLY A 371 32.04 -32.66 -27.06
CA GLY A 371 33.49 -32.51 -27.23
C GLY A 371 34.24 -33.46 -26.31
#